data_AF-A0A7Y5F3I8-F1
#
_entry.id   AF-A0A7Y5F3I8-F1
#
_cell.length_a   1.000
_cell.length_b   1.000
_cell.length_c   1.000
_cell.angle_alpha   90.00
_cell.angle_beta   90.00
_cell.angle_gamma   90.00
#
_symmetry.space_group_name_H-M   'P 1'
#
loop_
_entity.id
_entity.type
_entity.pdbx_description
1 polymer ?
#
loop_
_entity_poly.entity_id
_entity_poly.type
_entity_poly.pdbx_seq_one_letter_code
_entity_poly.pdbx_strand_id
1 'polypeptide(L)'
;MPLSRRSFLKLAGIVAAGATLSACQPLYARIGGPVETLSASPFPSLSPDDFTALSRLTFGPRLSERQRVAEIGLAAWIEEQLAPETIDDGPLDWRMHDFDLLKLDAATLYELGEQLFDGFDPDKVIAPLRQATLLRQVYTRRQLSEVMVEFWTDHFNISVEKGDCWYLKVVDDREVIRKHALGNFRDLLNASAKSPAMLVYLDNQVNEA
;
A
#
# COMPACT_ATOMS: atom_id res chain seq x y z
N MET A 1 52.79 -10.76 12.92
CA MET A 1 53.51 -11.00 11.66
C MET A 1 53.24 -9.83 10.72
N PRO A 2 54.27 -9.11 10.21
CA PRO A 2 54.03 -8.01 9.28
C PRO A 2 53.55 -8.57 7.94
N LEU A 3 52.40 -8.08 7.47
CA LEU A 3 51.83 -8.47 6.17
C LEU A 3 52.77 -8.03 5.05
N SER A 4 53.14 -8.94 4.15
CA SER A 4 53.95 -8.58 2.97
C SER A 4 53.16 -7.64 2.05
N ARG A 5 53.83 -6.69 1.39
CA ARG A 5 53.19 -5.75 0.43
C ARG A 5 52.34 -6.48 -0.63
N ARG A 6 52.79 -7.65 -1.08
CA ARG A 6 52.07 -8.48 -2.05
C ARG A 6 50.80 -9.09 -1.45
N SER A 7 50.84 -9.48 -0.18
CA SER A 7 49.66 -9.99 0.54
C SER A 7 48.65 -8.87 0.78
N PHE A 8 49.12 -7.66 1.14
CA PHE A 8 48.26 -6.49 1.31
C PHE A 8 47.55 -6.09 0.02
N LEU A 9 48.27 -6.02 -1.10
CA LEU A 9 47.68 -5.69 -2.40
C LEU A 9 46.66 -6.72 -2.89
N LYS A 10 46.91 -8.02 -2.64
CA LYS A 10 45.92 -9.07 -2.94
C LYS A 10 44.67 -8.94 -2.09
N LEU A 11 44.83 -8.67 -0.80
CA LEU A 11 43.71 -8.56 0.13
C LEU A 11 42.89 -7.29 -0.14
N ALA A 12 43.56 -6.16 -0.43
CA ALA A 12 42.91 -4.92 -0.86
C ALA A 12 42.17 -5.08 -2.20
N GLY A 13 42.75 -5.80 -3.16
CA GLY A 13 42.09 -6.09 -4.45
C GLY A 13 40.84 -6.96 -4.29
N ILE A 14 40.88 -7.97 -3.42
CA ILE A 14 39.72 -8.84 -3.14
C ILE A 14 38.61 -8.06 -2.43
N VAL A 15 38.96 -7.21 -1.45
CA VAL A 15 37.97 -6.38 -0.72
C VAL A 15 37.35 -5.33 -1.66
N ALA A 16 38.15 -4.68 -2.50
CA ALA A 16 37.64 -3.70 -3.46
C ALA A 16 36.72 -4.34 -4.50
N ALA A 17 37.08 -5.51 -5.04
CA ALA A 17 36.24 -6.24 -6.00
C ALA A 17 34.95 -6.81 -5.36
N GLY A 18 35.01 -7.25 -4.11
CA GLY A 18 33.83 -7.72 -3.36
C GLY A 18 32.85 -6.58 -3.04
N ALA A 19 33.37 -5.40 -2.71
CA ALA A 19 32.56 -4.22 -2.43
C ALA A 19 31.87 -3.67 -3.69
N THR A 20 32.53 -3.67 -4.84
CA THR A 20 31.92 -3.17 -6.10
C THR A 20 30.84 -4.09 -6.66
N LEU A 21 31.01 -5.42 -6.54
CA LEU A 21 29.98 -6.38 -6.99
C LEU A 21 28.72 -6.39 -6.11
N SER A 22 28.87 -6.05 -4.83
CA SER A 22 27.73 -5.87 -3.91
C SER A 22 27.05 -4.50 -4.02
N ALA A 23 27.76 -3.48 -4.50
CA ALA A 23 27.26 -2.10 -4.61
C ALA A 23 26.34 -1.85 -5.81
N CYS A 24 26.27 -2.78 -6.76
CA CYS A 24 25.37 -2.67 -7.93
C CYS A 24 23.94 -3.15 -7.67
N GLN A 25 23.66 -3.76 -6.51
CA GLN A 25 22.28 -3.95 -6.10
C GLN A 25 21.77 -2.64 -5.49
N PRO A 26 20.75 -2.02 -6.09
CA PRO A 26 20.19 -0.81 -5.51
C PRO A 26 19.64 -1.14 -4.12
N LEU A 27 19.75 -0.18 -3.20
CA LEU A 27 19.45 -0.37 -1.77
C LEU A 27 18.06 -0.99 -1.54
N TYR A 28 17.09 -0.69 -2.41
CA TYR A 28 15.75 -1.26 -2.39
C TYR A 28 15.71 -2.77 -2.63
N ALA A 29 16.63 -3.34 -3.42
CA ALA A 29 16.72 -4.79 -3.67
C ALA A 29 17.34 -5.54 -2.50
N ARG A 30 18.05 -4.83 -1.61
CA ARG A 30 18.58 -5.39 -0.35
C ARG A 30 17.59 -5.26 0.80
N ILE A 31 16.84 -4.16 0.85
CA ILE A 31 15.90 -3.86 1.95
C ILE A 31 14.50 -4.41 1.67
N GLY A 32 14.00 -4.30 0.45
CA GLY A 32 12.68 -4.78 0.04
C GLY A 32 12.57 -6.30 -0.11
N GLY A 33 13.57 -7.05 0.37
CA GLY A 33 13.75 -8.46 0.07
C GLY A 33 14.14 -8.70 -1.41
N PRO A 34 14.57 -9.91 -1.77
CA PRO A 34 14.61 -10.28 -3.19
C PRO A 34 13.21 -10.02 -3.77
N VAL A 35 13.12 -9.29 -4.90
CA VAL A 35 11.98 -9.49 -5.80
C VAL A 35 11.89 -10.99 -5.96
N GLU A 36 10.77 -11.62 -5.59
CA GLU A 36 10.58 -13.06 -5.75
C GLU A 36 11.06 -13.40 -7.15
N THR A 37 12.28 -13.93 -7.24
CA THR A 37 12.82 -14.41 -8.50
C THR A 37 11.85 -15.48 -8.87
N LEU A 38 11.14 -15.29 -9.98
CA LEU A 38 10.22 -16.26 -10.55
C LEU A 38 10.97 -17.58 -10.66
N SER A 39 10.92 -18.36 -9.58
CA SER A 39 11.42 -19.71 -9.58
C SER A 39 10.59 -20.40 -10.63
N ALA A 40 11.23 -21.14 -11.52
CA ALA A 40 10.54 -22.05 -12.44
C ALA A 40 9.81 -23.18 -11.68
N SER A 41 9.57 -23.03 -10.38
CA SER A 41 8.59 -23.80 -9.63
C SER A 41 7.25 -23.71 -10.35
N PRO A 42 6.60 -24.86 -10.63
CA PRO A 42 5.25 -24.83 -11.15
C PRO A 42 4.37 -24.03 -10.19
N PHE A 43 3.51 -23.18 -10.73
CA PHE A 43 2.47 -22.53 -9.93
C PHE A 43 1.75 -23.63 -9.14
N PRO A 44 1.76 -23.59 -7.79
CA PRO A 44 1.10 -24.63 -7.01
C PRO A 44 -0.37 -24.68 -7.46
N SER A 45 -0.81 -25.87 -7.88
CA SER A 45 -2.17 -26.07 -8.36
C SER A 45 -3.10 -26.05 -7.17
N LEU A 46 -3.93 -25.02 -7.10
CA LEU A 46 -5.07 -24.96 -6.19
C LEU A 46 -6.25 -25.70 -6.81
N SER A 47 -7.22 -26.12 -5.98
CA SER A 47 -8.51 -26.57 -6.51
C SER A 47 -9.17 -25.42 -7.29
N PRO A 48 -10.04 -25.70 -8.28
CA PRO A 48 -10.75 -24.65 -9.01
C PRO A 48 -11.54 -23.70 -8.10
N ASP A 49 -12.11 -24.23 -7.02
CA ASP A 49 -12.89 -23.46 -6.04
C ASP A 49 -11.97 -22.56 -5.20
N ASP A 50 -10.86 -23.08 -4.69
CA ASP A 50 -9.88 -22.29 -3.93
C ASP A 50 -9.26 -21.19 -4.79
N PHE A 51 -8.96 -21.51 -6.04
CA PHE A 51 -8.43 -20.52 -6.99
C PHE A 51 -9.44 -19.41 -7.28
N THR A 52 -10.71 -19.76 -7.46
CA THR A 52 -11.79 -18.79 -7.70
C THR A 52 -12.02 -17.90 -6.49
N ALA A 53 -12.04 -18.49 -5.28
CA ALA A 53 -12.18 -17.74 -4.04
C ALA A 53 -10.99 -16.79 -3.84
N LEU A 54 -9.77 -17.29 -3.98
CA LEU A 54 -8.56 -16.48 -3.84
C LEU A 54 -8.51 -15.33 -4.88
N SER A 55 -9.00 -15.56 -6.09
CA SER A 55 -9.09 -14.51 -7.12
C SER A 55 -10.11 -13.42 -6.81
N ARG A 56 -11.08 -13.67 -5.92
CA ARG A 56 -12.04 -12.67 -5.44
C ARG A 56 -11.57 -11.95 -4.18
N LEU A 57 -10.70 -12.59 -3.40
CA LEU A 57 -10.16 -12.06 -2.14
C LEU A 57 -8.84 -11.30 -2.33
N THR A 58 -8.36 -11.17 -3.56
CA THR A 58 -7.10 -10.51 -3.93
C THR A 58 -7.28 -9.74 -5.24
N PHE A 59 -6.33 -8.87 -5.60
CA PHE A 59 -6.29 -8.20 -6.92
C PHE A 59 -5.75 -9.09 -8.06
N GLY A 60 -5.87 -10.40 -7.90
CA GLY A 60 -5.20 -11.39 -8.73
C GLY A 60 -4.14 -12.13 -7.91
N PRO A 61 -4.30 -13.44 -7.70
CA PRO A 61 -3.45 -14.18 -6.78
C PRO A 61 -2.04 -14.35 -7.34
N ARG A 62 -1.07 -13.75 -6.66
CA ARG A 62 0.36 -13.85 -7.01
C ARG A 62 0.88 -15.22 -6.61
N LEU A 63 2.13 -15.48 -6.95
CA LEU A 63 2.77 -16.75 -6.64
C LEU A 63 2.81 -17.00 -5.13
N SER A 64 3.14 -15.97 -4.35
CA SER A 64 3.20 -16.01 -2.88
C SER A 64 1.87 -16.38 -2.24
N GLU A 65 0.74 -15.75 -2.64
CA GLU A 65 -0.58 -16.12 -2.08
C GLU A 65 -0.96 -17.55 -2.45
N ARG A 66 -0.69 -17.98 -3.69
CA ARG A 66 -0.99 -19.35 -4.11
C ARG A 66 -0.18 -20.37 -3.33
N GLN A 67 1.11 -20.11 -3.10
CA GLN A 67 1.98 -20.95 -2.28
C GLN A 67 1.48 -21.01 -0.84
N ARG A 68 1.17 -19.85 -0.26
CA ARG A 68 0.66 -19.77 1.11
C ARG A 68 -0.63 -20.58 1.27
N VAL A 69 -1.59 -20.41 0.37
CA VAL A 69 -2.86 -21.17 0.39
C VAL A 69 -2.62 -22.66 0.19
N ALA A 70 -1.67 -23.06 -0.67
CA ALA A 70 -1.33 -24.48 -0.84
C ALA A 70 -0.68 -25.10 0.42
N GLU A 71 0.03 -24.30 1.22
CA GLU A 71 0.67 -24.73 2.47
C GLU A 71 -0.30 -24.82 3.64
N ILE A 72 -1.14 -23.82 3.86
CA ILE A 72 -1.98 -23.70 5.08
C ILE A 72 -3.47 -23.96 4.82
N GLY A 73 -3.89 -23.99 3.56
CA GLY A 73 -5.30 -24.07 3.15
C GLY A 73 -5.98 -22.70 3.11
N LEU A 74 -7.04 -22.59 2.29
CA LEU A 74 -7.75 -21.31 2.07
C LEU A 74 -8.37 -20.75 3.35
N ALA A 75 -9.00 -21.59 4.18
CA ALA A 75 -9.65 -21.13 5.41
C ALA A 75 -8.63 -20.50 6.39
N ALA A 76 -7.48 -21.15 6.61
CA ALA A 76 -6.43 -20.61 7.46
C ALA A 76 -5.82 -19.32 6.88
N TRP A 77 -5.69 -19.25 5.55
CA TRP A 77 -5.24 -18.02 4.88
C TRP A 77 -6.24 -16.86 5.08
N ILE A 78 -7.56 -17.12 5.01
CA ILE A 78 -8.57 -16.11 5.28
C ILE A 78 -8.46 -15.58 6.71
N GLU A 79 -8.32 -16.48 7.70
CA GLU A 79 -8.12 -16.07 9.10
C GLU A 79 -6.85 -15.23 9.29
N GLU A 80 -5.75 -15.58 8.61
CA GLU A 80 -4.52 -14.77 8.60
C GLU A 80 -4.79 -13.35 8.05
N GLN A 81 -5.55 -13.25 6.95
CA GLN A 81 -5.87 -11.97 6.31
C GLN A 81 -6.86 -11.10 7.09
N LEU A 82 -7.70 -11.71 7.94
CA LEU A 82 -8.60 -10.98 8.83
C LEU A 82 -7.88 -10.32 10.02
N ALA A 83 -6.62 -10.67 10.25
CA ALA A 83 -5.75 -10.08 11.27
C ALA A 83 -4.53 -9.39 10.61
N PRO A 84 -4.73 -8.32 9.82
CA PRO A 84 -3.68 -7.70 9.00
C PRO A 84 -2.48 -7.20 9.81
N GLU A 85 -2.67 -6.83 11.07
CA GLU A 85 -1.61 -6.44 12.01
C GLU A 85 -0.60 -7.56 12.31
N THR A 86 -0.99 -8.82 12.12
CA THR A 86 -0.10 -9.97 12.28
C THR A 86 0.76 -10.25 11.05
N ILE A 87 0.36 -9.69 9.90
CA ILE A 87 1.07 -9.82 8.63
C ILE A 87 2.10 -8.69 8.55
N ASP A 88 3.38 -9.06 8.55
CA ASP A 88 4.46 -8.14 8.24
C ASP A 88 4.26 -7.58 6.81
N ASP A 89 4.44 -6.28 6.60
CA ASP A 89 4.33 -5.66 5.27
C ASP A 89 5.51 -4.71 4.99
N GLY A 90 6.66 -4.96 5.64
CA GLY A 90 7.87 -4.14 5.52
C GLY A 90 8.29 -3.76 4.08
N PRO A 91 8.21 -4.66 3.06
CA PRO A 91 8.50 -4.28 1.68
C PRO A 91 7.57 -3.21 1.10
N LEU A 92 6.28 -3.21 1.49
CA LEU A 92 5.34 -2.15 1.13
C LEU A 92 5.63 -0.89 1.95
N ASP A 93 5.83 -1.02 3.27
CA ASP A 93 6.11 0.12 4.15
C ASP A 93 7.30 0.94 3.65
N TRP A 94 8.34 0.27 3.16
CA TRP A 94 9.50 0.92 2.54
C TRP A 94 9.13 1.68 1.26
N ARG A 95 8.31 1.10 0.36
CA ARG A 95 7.84 1.75 -0.88
C ARG A 95 6.92 2.93 -0.59
N MET A 96 6.18 2.85 0.51
CA MET A 96 5.23 3.86 0.97
C MET A 96 5.92 5.02 1.70
N HIS A 97 7.23 4.94 1.98
CA HIS A 97 7.97 5.98 2.68
C HIS A 97 7.91 7.34 1.96
N ASP A 98 7.89 7.36 0.62
CA ASP A 98 7.84 8.60 -0.15
C ASP A 98 6.44 9.26 -0.20
N PHE A 99 5.43 8.64 0.43
CA PHE A 99 4.05 9.09 0.44
C PHE A 99 3.63 9.69 1.79
N ASP A 100 4.57 10.32 2.51
CA ASP A 100 4.31 10.95 3.81
C ASP A 100 3.21 12.01 3.77
N LEU A 101 2.94 12.62 2.60
CA LEU A 101 1.82 13.55 2.44
C LEU A 101 0.46 12.93 2.80
N LEU A 102 0.29 11.62 2.63
CA LEU A 102 -0.96 10.92 2.97
C LEU A 102 -1.22 10.87 4.48
N LYS A 103 -0.22 11.22 5.29
CA LYS A 103 -0.31 11.32 6.76
C LYS A 103 -0.60 12.75 7.23
N LEU A 104 -0.55 13.73 6.34
CA LEU A 104 -0.82 15.12 6.69
C LEU A 104 -2.29 15.32 7.07
N ASP A 105 -2.54 16.39 7.82
CA ASP A 105 -3.89 16.84 8.11
C ASP A 105 -4.51 17.57 6.91
N ALA A 106 -5.82 17.79 7.00
CA ALA A 106 -6.60 18.41 5.93
C ALA A 106 -6.12 19.83 5.59
N ALA A 107 -5.71 20.63 6.59
CA ALA A 107 -5.28 22.01 6.38
C ALA A 107 -3.96 22.06 5.61
N THR A 108 -3.00 21.22 5.98
CA THR A 108 -1.71 21.13 5.31
C THR A 108 -1.86 20.62 3.88
N LEU A 109 -2.76 19.66 3.64
CA LEU A 109 -3.06 19.19 2.28
C LEU A 109 -3.72 20.29 1.43
N TYR A 110 -4.62 21.07 2.02
CA TYR A 110 -5.22 22.23 1.35
C TYR A 110 -4.16 23.25 0.94
N GLU A 111 -3.25 23.63 1.84
CA GLU A 111 -2.14 24.55 1.55
C GLU A 111 -1.18 24.02 0.47
N LEU A 112 -1.01 22.70 0.37
CA LEU A 112 -0.14 22.10 -0.65
C LEU A 112 -0.72 22.24 -2.07
N GLY A 113 -2.04 22.16 -2.20
CA GLY A 113 -2.73 22.40 -3.49
C GLY A 113 -2.93 23.88 -3.79
N GLU A 114 -3.14 24.71 -2.77
CA GLU A 114 -3.29 26.18 -2.86
C GLU A 114 -1.94 26.89 -2.64
N GLN A 115 -1.00 26.72 -3.57
CA GLN A 115 0.26 27.45 -3.49
C GLN A 115 0.08 28.90 -3.96
N LEU A 116 0.22 29.84 -3.00
CA LEU A 116 0.06 31.29 -3.18
C LEU A 116 0.75 31.91 -4.41
N PHE A 117 1.83 31.30 -4.92
CA PHE A 117 2.60 31.82 -6.06
C PHE A 117 2.67 30.88 -7.27
N ASP A 118 2.38 29.60 -7.11
CA ASP A 118 2.49 28.58 -8.17
C ASP A 118 1.12 28.15 -8.73
N GLY A 119 0.03 28.74 -8.21
CA GLY A 119 -1.34 28.45 -8.63
C GLY A 119 -1.93 27.23 -7.95
N PHE A 120 -3.26 27.12 -8.05
CA PHE A 120 -4.02 25.98 -7.54
C PHE A 120 -3.74 24.73 -8.38
N ASP A 121 -3.23 23.67 -7.74
CA ASP A 121 -2.92 22.38 -8.36
C ASP A 121 -3.29 21.21 -7.42
N PRO A 122 -4.52 20.67 -7.52
CA PRO A 122 -4.97 19.57 -6.67
C PRO A 122 -4.29 18.23 -6.99
N ASP A 123 -3.66 18.09 -8.17
CA ASP A 123 -2.98 16.84 -8.54
C ASP A 123 -1.73 16.59 -7.70
N LYS A 124 -1.13 17.62 -7.09
CA LYS A 124 -0.07 17.48 -6.08
C LYS A 124 -0.49 16.63 -4.87
N VAL A 125 -1.79 16.61 -4.56
CA VAL A 125 -2.36 15.81 -3.46
C VAL A 125 -2.98 14.51 -3.97
N ILE A 126 -3.69 14.56 -5.10
CA ILE A 126 -4.43 13.41 -5.61
C ILE A 126 -3.54 12.39 -6.31
N ALA A 127 -2.55 12.82 -7.10
CA ALA A 127 -1.70 11.89 -7.83
C ALA A 127 -0.95 10.92 -6.90
N PRO A 128 -0.39 11.37 -5.75
CA PRO A 128 0.21 10.46 -4.78
C PRO A 128 -0.79 9.49 -4.14
N LEU A 129 -2.03 9.91 -3.87
CA LEU A 129 -3.06 8.99 -3.36
C LEU A 129 -3.34 7.87 -4.39
N ARG A 130 -3.50 8.22 -5.67
CA ARG A 130 -3.70 7.23 -6.75
C ARG A 130 -2.52 6.26 -6.87
N GLN A 131 -1.29 6.78 -6.85
CA GLN A 131 -0.07 5.98 -6.90
C GLN A 131 0.05 5.04 -5.69
N ALA A 132 -0.21 5.54 -4.48
CA ALA A 132 -0.21 4.75 -3.26
C ALA A 132 -1.23 3.61 -3.31
N THR A 133 -2.45 3.86 -3.80
CA THR A 133 -3.47 2.81 -3.97
C THR A 133 -2.95 1.68 -4.86
N LEU A 134 -2.38 2.01 -6.03
CA LEU A 134 -1.81 1.00 -6.93
C LEU A 134 -0.65 0.23 -6.27
N LEU A 135 0.25 0.92 -5.57
CA LEU A 135 1.37 0.28 -4.88
C LEU A 135 0.88 -0.69 -3.80
N ARG A 136 -0.14 -0.31 -3.02
CA ARG A 136 -0.74 -1.18 -2.01
C ARG A 136 -1.35 -2.42 -2.67
N GLN A 137 -2.20 -2.25 -3.69
CA GLN A 137 -2.84 -3.37 -4.40
C GLN A 137 -1.81 -4.36 -4.98
N VAL A 138 -0.71 -3.85 -5.54
CA VAL A 138 0.33 -4.68 -6.17
C VAL A 138 1.26 -5.35 -5.16
N TYR A 139 1.68 -4.63 -4.12
CA TYR A 139 2.79 -5.07 -3.25
C TYR A 139 2.36 -5.58 -1.89
N THR A 140 1.22 -5.16 -1.33
CA THR A 140 0.81 -5.58 0.03
C THR A 140 0.71 -7.10 0.15
N ARG A 141 1.06 -7.64 1.31
CA ARG A 141 0.70 -9.01 1.71
C ARG A 141 -0.70 -9.11 2.34
N ARG A 142 -1.31 -7.97 2.70
CA ARG A 142 -2.65 -7.84 3.31
C ARG A 142 -3.72 -7.66 2.23
N GLN A 143 -3.75 -8.57 1.25
CA GLN A 143 -4.58 -8.44 0.05
C GLN A 143 -6.07 -8.26 0.36
N LEU A 144 -6.62 -9.02 1.31
CA LEU A 144 -8.03 -8.90 1.67
C LEU A 144 -8.37 -7.50 2.20
N SER A 145 -7.47 -6.91 2.99
CA SER A 145 -7.64 -5.57 3.53
C SER A 145 -7.77 -4.54 2.41
N GLU A 146 -6.90 -4.57 1.39
CA GLU A 146 -6.97 -3.62 0.27
C GLU A 146 -8.18 -3.87 -0.64
N VAL A 147 -8.60 -5.12 -0.83
CA VAL A 147 -9.84 -5.42 -1.57
C VAL A 147 -11.05 -4.82 -0.83
N MET A 148 -11.09 -4.92 0.49
CA MET A 148 -12.17 -4.33 1.29
C MET A 148 -12.11 -2.80 1.30
N VAL A 149 -10.92 -2.21 1.31
CA VAL A 149 -10.75 -0.75 1.15
C VAL A 149 -11.32 -0.30 -0.20
N GLU A 150 -11.00 -0.99 -1.29
CA GLU A 150 -11.54 -0.69 -2.62
C GLU A 150 -13.07 -0.84 -2.66
N PHE A 151 -13.59 -1.95 -2.13
CA PHE A 151 -15.03 -2.19 -2.05
C PHE A 151 -15.77 -1.08 -1.31
N TRP A 152 -15.25 -0.64 -0.16
CA TRP A 152 -15.91 0.39 0.64
C TRP A 152 -15.74 1.79 0.07
N THR A 153 -14.59 2.11 -0.54
CA THR A 153 -14.43 3.42 -1.19
C THR A 153 -15.28 3.56 -2.44
N ASP A 154 -15.59 2.46 -3.14
CA ASP A 154 -16.56 2.45 -4.25
C ASP A 154 -18.00 2.53 -3.73
N HIS A 155 -18.32 1.81 -2.65
CA HIS A 155 -19.66 1.84 -2.07
C HIS A 155 -20.02 3.18 -1.42
N PHE A 156 -19.09 3.78 -0.68
CA PHE A 156 -19.19 5.12 -0.11
C PHE A 156 -18.42 6.13 -0.97
N ASN A 157 -18.74 6.16 -2.26
CA ASN A 157 -18.01 6.95 -3.25
C ASN A 157 -18.02 8.45 -2.94
N ILE A 158 -16.84 9.06 -3.00
CA ILE A 158 -16.61 10.50 -2.95
C ILE A 158 -15.75 10.86 -4.17
N SER A 159 -16.30 11.67 -5.07
CA SER A 159 -15.52 12.17 -6.21
C SER A 159 -14.54 13.24 -5.73
N VAL A 160 -13.26 13.05 -6.05
CA VAL A 160 -12.20 14.03 -5.77
C VAL A 160 -12.37 15.34 -6.54
N GLU A 161 -13.19 15.34 -7.60
CA GLU A 161 -13.43 16.52 -8.43
C GLU A 161 -14.46 17.50 -7.84
N LYS A 162 -15.18 17.09 -6.77
CA LYS A 162 -16.23 17.92 -6.17
C LYS A 162 -15.69 18.79 -5.02
N GLY A 163 -15.69 20.11 -5.21
CA GLY A 163 -15.36 21.07 -4.15
C GLY A 163 -14.05 20.73 -3.45
N ASP A 164 -14.07 20.69 -2.13
CA ASP A 164 -12.90 20.39 -1.29
C ASP A 164 -12.54 18.89 -1.18
N CYS A 165 -13.20 18.02 -1.95
CA CYS A 165 -12.96 16.58 -1.86
C CYS A 165 -11.57 16.16 -2.33
N TRP A 166 -10.87 16.98 -3.13
CA TRP A 166 -9.53 16.66 -3.63
C TRP A 166 -8.46 16.51 -2.52
N TYR A 167 -8.65 17.11 -1.33
CA TYR A 167 -7.79 16.84 -0.18
C TYR A 167 -8.51 16.08 0.94
N LEU A 168 -9.82 16.32 1.10
CA LEU A 168 -10.60 15.62 2.13
C LEU A 168 -10.69 14.11 1.86
N LYS A 169 -10.64 13.67 0.60
CA LYS A 169 -10.62 12.23 0.26
C LYS A 169 -9.40 11.51 0.82
N VAL A 170 -8.25 12.17 0.94
CA VAL A 170 -7.03 11.58 1.51
C VAL A 170 -7.24 11.27 2.99
N VAL A 171 -7.88 12.20 3.71
CA VAL A 171 -8.21 12.03 5.13
C VAL A 171 -9.29 10.97 5.33
N ASP A 172 -10.32 10.96 4.48
CA ASP A 172 -11.37 9.94 4.50
C ASP A 172 -10.84 8.53 4.22
N ASP A 173 -9.96 8.37 3.22
CA ASP A 173 -9.30 7.08 2.92
C ASP A 173 -8.58 6.53 4.16
N ARG A 174 -7.82 7.37 4.87
CA ARG A 174 -7.03 6.98 6.05
C ARG A 174 -7.89 6.74 7.30
N GLU A 175 -8.74 7.70 7.65
CA GLU A 175 -9.41 7.77 8.95
C GLU A 175 -10.79 7.09 8.95
N VAL A 176 -11.39 6.87 7.78
CA VAL A 176 -12.72 6.27 7.65
C VAL A 176 -12.60 4.90 6.98
N ILE A 177 -12.22 4.87 5.69
CA ILE A 177 -12.29 3.63 4.91
C ILE A 177 -11.28 2.60 5.44
N ARG A 178 -9.98 2.93 5.47
CA ARG A 178 -8.92 2.00 5.89
C ARG A 178 -9.06 1.59 7.34
N LYS A 179 -9.42 2.53 8.21
CA LYS A 179 -9.62 2.28 9.65
C LYS A 179 -10.73 1.26 9.93
N HIS A 180 -11.77 1.23 9.10
CA HIS A 180 -12.95 0.41 9.32
C HIS A 180 -13.16 -0.71 8.27
N ALA A 181 -12.22 -0.92 7.34
CA ALA A 181 -12.41 -1.80 6.18
C ALA A 181 -12.79 -3.24 6.53
N LEU A 182 -12.20 -3.80 7.59
CA LEU A 182 -12.48 -5.15 8.12
C LEU A 182 -13.34 -5.11 9.41
N GLY A 183 -13.84 -3.93 9.78
CA GLY A 183 -14.53 -3.69 11.05
C GLY A 183 -16.05 -3.83 10.98
N ASN A 184 -16.73 -3.22 11.95
CA ASN A 184 -18.18 -3.22 12.02
C ASN A 184 -18.81 -2.22 11.03
N PHE A 185 -19.78 -2.67 10.23
CA PHE A 185 -20.46 -1.82 9.25
C PHE A 185 -21.16 -0.60 9.86
N ARG A 186 -21.76 -0.72 11.06
CA ARG A 186 -22.40 0.42 11.72
C ARG A 186 -21.39 1.53 12.02
N ASP A 187 -20.20 1.15 12.46
CA ASP A 187 -19.14 2.11 12.79
C ASP A 187 -18.62 2.78 11.52
N LEU A 188 -18.37 2.01 10.45
CA LEU A 188 -17.98 2.53 9.14
C LEU A 188 -19.03 3.50 8.59
N LEU A 189 -20.31 3.10 8.58
CA LEU A 189 -21.41 3.92 8.08
C LEU A 189 -21.51 5.23 8.86
N ASN A 190 -21.43 5.17 10.19
CA ASN A 190 -21.50 6.37 11.03
C ASN A 190 -20.26 7.27 10.84
N ALA A 191 -19.07 6.70 10.64
CA ALA A 191 -17.86 7.45 10.35
C ALA A 191 -17.93 8.13 8.97
N SER A 192 -18.36 7.41 7.94
CA SER A 192 -18.53 7.92 6.57
C SER A 192 -19.58 9.03 6.51
N ALA A 193 -20.77 8.83 7.07
CA ALA A 193 -21.85 9.84 7.06
C ALA A 193 -21.48 11.14 7.79
N LYS A 194 -20.46 11.13 8.65
CA LYS A 194 -19.97 12.30 9.41
C LYS A 194 -18.60 12.79 8.93
N SER A 195 -18.01 12.16 7.92
CA SER A 195 -16.69 12.56 7.44
C SER A 195 -16.79 13.91 6.73
N PRO A 196 -15.81 14.82 6.90
CA PRO A 196 -15.84 16.11 6.19
C PRO A 196 -15.96 15.95 4.67
N ALA A 197 -15.30 14.93 4.11
CA ALA A 197 -15.37 14.62 2.69
C ALA A 197 -16.79 14.27 2.24
N MET A 198 -17.50 13.41 2.98
CA MET A 198 -18.87 13.01 2.64
C MET A 198 -19.86 14.17 2.82
N LEU A 199 -19.70 14.98 3.87
CA LEU A 199 -20.53 16.15 4.10
C LEU A 199 -20.43 17.13 2.92
N VAL A 200 -19.21 17.45 2.47
CA VAL A 200 -18.96 18.28 1.29
C VAL A 200 -19.49 17.62 0.02
N TYR A 201 -19.26 16.31 -0.16
CA TYR A 201 -19.69 15.60 -1.36
C TYR A 201 -21.21 15.55 -1.53
N LEU A 202 -21.98 15.56 -0.43
CA LEU A 202 -23.45 15.56 -0.46
C LEU A 202 -24.07 16.95 -0.27
N ASP A 203 -23.25 18.01 -0.20
CA ASP A 203 -23.69 19.39 0.08
C ASP A 203 -24.43 19.57 1.42
N ASN A 204 -24.20 18.67 2.40
CA ASN A 204 -24.86 18.71 3.70
C ASN A 204 -24.44 19.93 4.55
N GLN A 205 -23.25 20.48 4.31
CA GLN A 205 -22.70 21.65 4.99
C GLN A 205 -23.40 22.96 4.64
N VAL A 206 -24.10 23.01 3.48
CA VAL A 206 -24.87 24.18 3.03
C VAL A 206 -26.38 23.95 3.10
N ASN A 207 -26.81 22.84 3.70
CA ASN A 207 -28.23 22.53 3.84
C ASN A 207 -28.85 23.40 4.94
N GLU A 208 -29.68 24.37 4.55
CA GLU A 208 -30.46 25.22 5.46
C GLU A 208 -31.87 24.64 5.62
N ALA A 209 -32.37 24.59 6.86
CA ALA A 209 -33.67 24.00 7.23
C ALA A 209 -34.85 24.94 6.98
#